data_AF-A0A957ED72-F1
#
_entry.id   AF-A0A957ED72-F1
#
_cell.length_a   1.000
_cell.length_b   1.000
_cell.length_c   1.000
_cell.angle_alpha   90.00
_cell.angle_beta   90.00
_cell.angle_gamma   90.00
#
_symmetry.space_group_name_H-M   'P 1'
#
loop_
_entity.id
_entity.type
_entity.pdbx_description
1 polymer ?
#
loop_
_entity_poly.entity_id
_entity_poly.type
_entity_poly.pdbx_seq_one_letter_code
_entity_poly.pdbx_strand_id
1 'polypeptide(L)' 'MTYVETAVHPDFQQEFVGAIHIPHASDPFPHLNGLLPEPITLVELEGNGRSERRRRRTRKTETS' A
#
# COMPACT_ATOMS: atom_id res chain seq x y z
N MET A 1 23.11 -29.53 -21.20
CA MET A 1 22.68 -28.19 -20.73
C MET A 1 21.43 -27.83 -21.49
N THR A 2 20.40 -27.35 -20.81
CA THR A 2 19.14 -26.92 -21.44
C THR A 2 19.12 -25.40 -21.46
N TYR A 3 18.93 -24.81 -22.63
CA TYR A 3 18.80 -23.36 -22.77
C TYR A 3 17.35 -22.95 -22.51
N VAL A 4 17.18 -21.80 -21.86
CA VAL A 4 15.87 -21.18 -21.61
C VAL A 4 15.91 -19.75 -22.14
N GLU A 5 15.02 -19.43 -23.06
CA GLU A 5 14.89 -18.09 -23.62
C GLU A 5 13.89 -17.28 -22.79
N THR A 6 14.38 -16.35 -22.00
CA THR A 6 13.57 -15.59 -21.03
C THR A 6 12.58 -14.62 -21.69
N ALA A 7 12.88 -14.15 -22.89
CA ALA A 7 12.02 -13.20 -23.62
C ALA A 7 10.64 -13.77 -23.99
N VAL A 8 10.54 -15.10 -24.15
CA VAL A 8 9.30 -15.81 -24.54
C VAL A 8 8.80 -16.78 -23.46
N HIS A 9 9.50 -16.88 -22.34
CA HIS A 9 9.13 -17.82 -21.29
C HIS A 9 7.86 -17.31 -20.57
N PRO A 10 6.83 -18.15 -20.42
CA PRO A 10 5.50 -17.72 -19.96
C PRO A 10 5.53 -17.05 -18.58
N ASP A 11 6.32 -17.60 -17.66
CA ASP A 11 6.34 -17.16 -16.27
C ASP A 11 7.46 -16.15 -15.95
N PHE A 12 8.34 -15.84 -16.91
CA PHE A 12 9.56 -15.10 -16.63
C PHE A 12 9.27 -13.68 -16.11
N GLN A 13 8.26 -13.02 -16.67
CA GLN A 13 7.90 -11.68 -16.21
C GLN A 13 7.44 -11.68 -14.75
N GLN A 14 6.64 -12.66 -14.35
CA GLN A 14 6.12 -12.76 -12.98
C GLN A 14 7.24 -13.06 -11.99
N GLU A 15 8.12 -14.00 -12.33
CA GLU A 15 9.31 -14.32 -11.53
C GLU A 15 10.26 -13.12 -11.41
N PHE A 16 10.53 -12.44 -12.52
CA PHE A 16 11.38 -11.26 -12.52
C PHE A 16 10.80 -10.14 -11.64
N VAL A 17 9.50 -9.87 -11.75
CA VAL A 17 8.81 -8.87 -10.91
C VAL A 17 8.80 -9.31 -9.43
N GLY A 18 8.69 -10.59 -9.13
CA GLY A 18 8.85 -11.11 -7.77
C GLY A 18 10.26 -10.82 -7.22
N ALA A 19 11.28 -11.08 -8.04
CA ALA A 19 12.68 -11.02 -7.66
C ALA A 19 13.28 -9.60 -7.54
N ILE A 20 12.67 -8.58 -8.15
CA ILE A 20 13.15 -7.19 -7.97
C ILE A 20 12.90 -6.63 -6.57
N HIS A 21 12.03 -7.25 -5.78
CA HIS A 21 11.75 -6.84 -4.40
C HIS A 21 12.86 -7.35 -3.48
N ILE A 22 13.13 -6.63 -2.39
CA ILE A 22 14.11 -7.05 -1.39
C ILE A 22 13.38 -7.53 -0.13
N PRO A 23 13.64 -8.76 0.36
CA PRO A 23 14.51 -9.80 -0.22
C PRO A 23 13.90 -10.53 -1.42
N HIS A 24 12.57 -10.68 -1.44
CA HIS A 24 11.75 -11.14 -2.57
C HIS A 24 10.30 -10.72 -2.29
N ALA A 25 9.43 -10.67 -3.30
CA ALA A 25 8.03 -10.27 -3.11
C ALA A 25 7.24 -11.19 -2.15
N SER A 26 7.62 -12.46 -2.07
CA SER A 26 6.98 -13.48 -1.24
C SER A 26 7.74 -13.82 0.04
N ASP A 27 8.97 -13.33 0.19
CA ASP A 27 9.85 -13.79 1.25
C ASP A 27 9.51 -13.11 2.58
N PRO A 28 9.62 -13.84 3.70
CA PRO A 28 9.44 -13.24 5.01
C PRO A 28 10.59 -12.29 5.35
N PHE A 29 10.34 -11.37 6.27
CA PHE A 29 11.35 -10.46 6.83
C PHE A 29 11.70 -10.87 8.27
N PRO A 30 12.42 -11.99 8.49
CA PRO A 30 12.65 -12.52 9.84
C PRO A 30 13.42 -11.54 10.74
N HIS A 31 14.24 -10.67 10.15
CA HIS A 31 15.03 -9.66 10.88
C HIS A 31 14.17 -8.49 11.42
N LEU A 32 12.92 -8.34 10.99
CA LEU A 32 12.01 -7.29 11.49
C LEU A 32 11.12 -7.78 12.64
N ASN A 33 11.20 -9.05 13.00
CA ASN A 33 10.40 -9.63 14.08
C ASN A 33 10.65 -8.88 15.41
N GLY A 34 9.57 -8.38 16.02
CA GLY A 34 9.62 -7.64 17.30
C GLY A 34 10.14 -6.20 17.22
N LEU A 35 10.54 -5.73 16.03
CA LEU A 35 10.94 -4.34 15.80
C LEU A 35 9.80 -3.46 15.29
N LEU A 36 8.76 -4.10 14.73
CA LEU A 36 7.61 -3.39 14.19
C LEU A 36 6.68 -2.92 15.31
N PRO A 37 6.10 -1.71 15.19
CA PRO A 37 5.03 -1.27 16.09
C PRO A 37 3.81 -2.18 15.93
N GLU A 38 2.99 -2.23 16.99
CA GLU A 38 1.72 -2.97 16.97
C GLU A 38 0.84 -2.53 15.78
N PRO A 39 0.20 -3.49 15.09
CA PRO A 39 -0.64 -3.17 13.94
C PRO A 39 -1.81 -2.29 14.37
N ILE A 40 -1.88 -1.11 13.76
CA ILE A 40 -2.96 -0.15 14.00
C ILE A 40 -4.24 -0.71 13.39
N THR A 41 -5.34 -0.65 14.13
CA THR A 41 -6.63 -1.12 13.61
C THR A 41 -7.21 -0.12 12.61
N LEU A 42 -7.90 -0.63 11.58
CA LEU A 42 -8.59 0.20 10.57
C LEU A 42 -9.56 1.23 11.19
N VAL A 43 -10.12 0.91 12.36
CA VAL A 43 -11.00 1.80 13.14
C VAL A 43 -10.28 3.09 13.58
N GLU A 44 -8.99 2.98 13.89
CA GLU A 44 -8.14 4.09 14.34
C GLU A 44 -7.80 5.06 13.20
N LEU A 45 -7.70 4.56 11.97
CA LEU A 45 -7.44 5.36 10.76
C LEU A 45 -8.65 6.21 10.34
N GLU A 46 -9.87 5.67 10.48
CA GLU A 46 -11.09 6.41 10.12
C GLU A 46 -11.48 7.50 11.12
N GLY A 47 -11.07 7.35 12.40
CA GLY A 47 -11.35 8.32 13.45
C GLY A 47 -10.66 9.68 13.29
N ASN A 48 -9.57 9.74 12.51
CA ASN A 48 -8.74 10.95 12.42
C ASN A 48 -9.02 11.82 11.18
N GLY A 49 -9.97 11.43 10.31
CA GLY A 49 -10.06 11.97 8.95
C GLY A 49 -11.24 12.88 8.59
N ARG A 50 -12.32 12.98 9.38
CA ARG A 50 -13.60 13.50 8.85
C ARG A 50 -14.50 14.24 9.86
N SER A 51 -14.09 15.40 10.35
CA SER A 51 -14.99 16.16 11.24
C SER A 51 -14.97 17.70 11.14
N GLU A 52 -14.37 18.34 10.12
CA GLU A 52 -14.31 19.82 10.18
C GLU A 52 -14.60 20.65 8.91
N ARG A 53 -14.77 20.07 7.72
CA ARG A 53 -15.01 20.90 6.51
C ARG A 53 -16.46 21.13 6.11
N ARG A 54 -17.45 20.50 6.77
CA ARG A 54 -18.87 20.61 6.36
C ARG A 54 -19.67 21.71 7.09
N ARG A 55 -19.09 22.42 8.06
CA ARG A 55 -19.80 23.45 8.85
C ARG A 55 -19.63 24.90 8.34
N ARG A 56 -19.33 25.10 7.06
CA ARG A 56 -19.32 26.46 6.45
C ARG A 56 -20.34 26.66 5.33
N ARG A 57 -21.48 25.95 5.42
CA ARG A 57 -22.75 26.43 4.87
C ARG A 57 -23.56 27.01 6.02
N THR A 58 -23.51 28.32 6.22
CA THR A 58 -24.66 29.12 6.68
C THR A 58 -24.28 30.60 6.90
N ARG A 59 -25.10 31.47 6.29
CA ARG A 59 -25.24 32.94 6.45
C ARG A 59 -24.16 33.74 5.71
N LYS A 60 -24.49 34.55 4.71
CA LYS A 60 -25.50 35.63 4.66
C LYS A 60 -26.08 35.72 3.21
N THR A 61 -27.40 35.83 2.93
CA THR A 61 -28.27 37.04 2.99
C THR A 61 -27.52 38.28 2.47
N GLU A 62 -27.97 39.15 1.56
CA GLU A 62 -29.26 39.51 0.99
C GLU A 62 -28.94 40.73 0.07
N THR A 63 -29.68 40.90 -1.03
CA THR A 63 -30.09 42.22 -1.60
C THR A 63 -29.14 43.07 -2.47
N SER A 64 -29.77 43.53 -3.57
CA SER A 64 -29.47 44.65 -4.50
C SER A 64 -28.53 44.43 -5.68
#